data_AF-A0A528TYB2-F1
#
_entry.id   AF-A0A528TYB2-F1
#
_cell.length_a   1.000
_cell.length_b   1.000
_cell.length_c   1.000
_cell.angle_alpha   90.00
_cell.angle_beta   90.00
_cell.angle_gamma   90.00
#
_symmetry.space_group_name_H-M   'P 1'
#
loop_
_entity.id
_entity.type
_entity.pdbx_description
1 polymer ?
#
loop_
_entity_poly.entity_id
_entity_poly.type
_entity_poly.pdbx_seq_one_letter_code
_entity_poly.pdbx_strand_id
1 'polypeptide(L)'
;ANDLASGKTLKWPKVKAIQAMFAELKAVKFTGDPGKDWLTIKKLLLSSTDADFHKIAGELDYLVAFRRGQAITDQLAALWKTHGAYTNARKGLEAALAQDAILGGTDDLSGIHVMTIHRSKGKQFDTVILLRRGNAIAAQKWRSSFVWRDDTPPYQRSRKILRVGITRARTQVVMLNPTYPNCPLLSGHRFK
;
A
#
# COMPACT_ATOMS: atom_id res chain seq x y z
N ALA A 1 47.60 -0.05 -4.82
CA ALA A 1 46.65 -0.47 -3.77
C ALA A 1 45.95 0.78 -3.29
N ASN A 2 44.64 0.93 -3.54
CA ASN A 2 43.90 2.11 -3.12
C ASN A 2 43.53 1.96 -1.65
N ASP A 3 44.22 2.69 -0.79
CA ASP A 3 43.83 2.86 0.61
C ASP A 3 42.50 3.61 0.65
N LEU A 4 41.41 2.87 0.85
CA LEU A 4 40.12 3.44 1.22
C LEU A 4 40.31 4.11 2.59
N ALA A 5 40.25 5.44 2.63
CA ALA A 5 40.32 6.22 3.86
C ALA A 5 39.33 5.64 4.89
N SER A 6 39.86 5.11 5.99
CA SER A 6 39.07 4.54 7.07
C SER A 6 38.28 5.65 7.76
N GLY A 7 37.03 5.83 7.33
CA GLY A 7 36.11 6.80 7.91
C GLY A 7 35.94 6.59 9.42
N LYS A 8 35.68 7.68 10.15
CA LYS A 8 35.44 7.65 11.60
C LYS A 8 34.38 6.61 11.97
N THR A 9 34.64 5.80 12.99
CA THR A 9 33.69 4.82 13.51
C THR A 9 32.42 5.53 13.96
N LEU A 10 31.31 5.33 13.25
CA LEU A 10 30.00 5.87 13.61
C LEU A 10 29.56 5.28 14.95
N LYS A 11 29.56 6.09 16.02
CA LYS A 11 29.02 5.75 17.34
C LYS A 11 27.50 5.95 17.39
N TRP A 12 26.79 5.38 16.43
CA TRP A 12 25.34 5.43 16.42
C TRP A 12 24.81 4.06 16.84
N PRO A 13 23.94 3.97 17.88
CA PRO A 13 23.49 2.68 18.42
C PRO A 13 22.91 1.72 17.37
N LYS A 14 22.29 2.29 16.34
CA LYS A 14 21.63 1.57 15.23
C LYS A 14 22.60 0.99 14.20
N VAL A 15 23.86 1.42 14.18
CA VAL A 15 24.88 0.89 13.24
C VAL A 15 25.08 -0.61 13.46
N LYS A 16 25.06 -1.08 14.71
CA LYS A 16 25.16 -2.51 15.02
C LYS A 16 23.96 -3.29 14.48
N ALA A 17 22.75 -2.76 14.63
CA ALA A 17 21.53 -3.39 14.12
C ALA A 17 21.55 -3.47 12.58
N ILE A 18 21.98 -2.41 11.90
CA ILE A 18 22.17 -2.38 10.45
C ILE A 18 23.24 -3.39 10.00
N GLN A 19 24.38 -3.46 10.68
CA GLN A 19 25.45 -4.41 10.37
C GLN A 19 24.99 -5.86 10.54
N ALA A 20 24.27 -6.17 11.63
CA ALA A 20 23.68 -7.49 11.85
C ALA A 20 22.69 -7.86 10.74
N MET A 21 21.80 -6.94 10.37
CA MET A 21 20.87 -7.12 9.27
C MET A 21 21.59 -7.43 7.94
N PHE A 22 22.64 -6.69 7.61
CA PHE A 22 23.44 -6.96 6.41
C PHE A 22 24.17 -8.30 6.45
N ALA A 23 24.60 -8.75 7.63
CA ALA A 23 25.21 -10.07 7.78
C ALA A 23 24.19 -11.18 7.51
N GLU A 24 22.98 -11.06 8.04
CA GLU A 24 21.89 -12.01 7.77
C GLU A 24 21.44 -11.98 6.30
N LEU A 25 21.34 -10.79 5.69
CA LEU A 25 21.01 -10.61 4.27
C LEU A 25 21.98 -11.34 3.33
N LYS A 26 23.27 -11.43 3.68
CA LYS A 26 24.25 -12.17 2.86
C LYS A 26 23.96 -13.67 2.80
N ALA A 27 23.28 -14.22 3.81
CA ALA A 27 22.89 -15.63 3.83
C ALA A 27 21.58 -15.89 3.08
N VAL A 28 20.81 -14.84 2.76
CA VAL A 28 19.55 -14.95 2.03
C VAL A 28 19.82 -15.30 0.58
N LYS A 29 19.25 -16.42 0.11
CA LYS A 29 19.19 -16.76 -1.31
C LYS A 29 17.89 -16.27 -1.89
N PHE A 30 17.98 -15.23 -2.71
CA PHE A 30 16.85 -14.74 -3.48
C PHE A 30 16.47 -15.72 -4.60
N THR A 31 15.18 -15.75 -4.91
CA THR A 31 14.57 -16.68 -5.87
C THR A 31 14.38 -16.06 -7.25
N GLY A 32 14.40 -14.73 -7.34
CA GLY A 32 14.08 -13.98 -8.55
C GLY A 32 12.58 -13.75 -8.76
N ASP A 33 11.75 -14.22 -7.84
CA ASP A 33 10.35 -13.84 -7.70
C ASP A 33 10.28 -12.66 -6.73
N PRO A 34 10.07 -11.41 -7.21
CA PRO A 34 10.13 -10.24 -6.35
C PRO A 34 9.10 -10.28 -5.22
N GLY A 35 7.96 -10.94 -5.40
CA GLY A 35 6.95 -11.09 -4.36
C GLY A 35 7.43 -11.98 -3.21
N LYS A 36 8.03 -13.14 -3.52
CA LYS A 36 8.59 -14.05 -2.50
C LYS A 36 9.82 -13.45 -1.83
N ASP A 37 10.68 -12.83 -2.61
CA ASP A 37 11.91 -12.21 -2.13
C ASP A 37 11.60 -11.00 -1.23
N TRP A 38 10.56 -10.22 -1.57
CA TRP A 38 10.04 -9.14 -0.73
C TRP A 38 9.55 -9.65 0.63
N LEU A 39 8.74 -10.71 0.63
CA LEU A 39 8.25 -11.31 1.88
C LEU A 39 9.40 -11.85 2.74
N THR A 40 10.45 -12.36 2.11
CA THR A 40 11.66 -12.82 2.80
C THR A 40 12.37 -11.66 3.50
N ILE A 41 12.57 -10.54 2.80
CA ILE A 41 13.17 -9.34 3.39
C ILE A 41 12.30 -8.75 4.49
N LYS A 42 10.98 -8.71 4.28
CA LYS A 42 10.04 -8.20 5.29
C LYS A 42 10.11 -9.03 6.57
N LYS A 43 10.15 -10.36 6.47
CA LYS A 43 10.33 -11.25 7.63
C LYS A 43 11.65 -10.98 8.36
N LEU A 44 12.72 -10.76 7.62
CA LEU A 44 14.03 -10.45 8.18
C LEU A 44 14.04 -9.11 8.94
N LEU A 45 13.41 -8.08 8.37
CA LEU A 45 13.23 -6.79 9.05
C LEU A 45 12.41 -6.95 10.36
N LEU A 46 11.40 -7.82 10.34
CA LEU A 46 10.57 -8.12 11.51
C LEU A 46 11.28 -8.98 12.56
N SER A 47 12.27 -9.80 12.21
CA SER A 47 13.07 -10.56 13.18
C SER A 47 14.12 -9.71 13.89
N SER A 48 14.34 -8.46 13.47
CA SER A 48 15.24 -7.55 14.16
C SER A 48 14.70 -7.12 15.53
N THR A 49 15.61 -6.81 16.44
CA THR A 49 15.31 -6.23 17.76
C THR A 49 15.11 -4.71 17.72
N ASP A 50 15.41 -4.05 16.60
CA ASP A 50 15.26 -2.60 16.45
C ASP A 50 13.86 -2.22 15.93
N ALA A 51 13.16 -1.38 16.70
CA ALA A 51 11.81 -0.93 16.40
C ALA A 51 11.67 -0.17 15.06
N ASP A 52 12.74 0.46 14.56
CA ASP A 52 12.67 1.17 13.28
C ASP A 52 12.64 0.19 12.09
N PHE A 53 13.25 -0.99 12.21
CA PHE A 53 13.09 -2.01 11.17
C PHE A 53 11.65 -2.55 11.11
N HIS A 54 10.97 -2.64 12.25
CA HIS A 54 9.54 -2.97 12.28
C HIS A 54 8.70 -1.91 11.60
N LYS A 55 9.00 -0.61 11.82
CA LYS A 55 8.33 0.49 11.11
C LYS A 55 8.54 0.41 9.62
N ILE A 56 9.80 0.24 9.17
CA ILE A 56 10.14 0.08 7.75
C ILE A 56 9.35 -1.10 7.17
N ALA A 57 9.35 -2.26 7.84
CA ALA A 57 8.60 -3.43 7.39
C ALA A 57 7.09 -3.15 7.24
N GLY A 58 6.49 -2.35 8.13
CA GLY A 58 5.11 -1.92 8.00
C GLY A 58 4.88 -0.96 6.82
N GLU A 59 5.83 -0.06 6.55
CA GLU A 59 5.75 0.85 5.40
C GLU A 59 5.86 0.13 4.06
N LEU A 60 6.60 -0.99 4.01
CA LEU A 60 6.72 -1.83 2.80
C LEU A 60 5.37 -2.37 2.30
N ASP A 61 4.36 -2.53 3.15
CA ASP A 61 3.02 -2.97 2.74
C ASP A 61 2.35 -2.01 1.76
N TYR A 62 2.63 -0.72 1.91
CA TYR A 62 2.10 0.29 1.01
C TYR A 62 2.72 0.19 -0.38
N LEU A 63 3.94 -0.31 -0.55
CA LEU A 63 4.55 -0.39 -1.88
C LEU A 63 3.95 -1.51 -2.74
N VAL A 64 3.53 -2.62 -2.12
CA VAL A 64 2.98 -3.79 -2.82
C VAL A 64 1.51 -3.62 -3.20
N ALA A 65 0.74 -2.89 -2.39
CA ALA A 65 -0.72 -2.78 -2.54
C ALA A 65 -1.20 -1.88 -3.70
N PHE A 66 -0.31 -1.23 -4.45
CA PHE A 66 -0.67 -0.29 -5.54
C PHE A 66 -0.17 -0.79 -6.91
N ARG A 67 -0.68 -0.20 -8.02
CA ARG A 67 -0.10 -0.37 -9.37
C ARG A 67 1.42 -0.16 -9.40
N ARG A 68 1.93 0.75 -8.56
CA ARG A 68 3.37 0.93 -8.31
C ARG A 68 4.06 -0.37 -7.94
N GLY A 69 3.44 -1.20 -7.10
CA GLY A 69 3.94 -2.53 -6.75
C GLY A 69 4.14 -3.42 -7.97
N GLN A 70 3.26 -3.35 -8.98
CA GLN A 70 3.43 -4.12 -10.22
C GLN A 70 4.61 -3.59 -11.05
N ALA A 71 4.68 -2.29 -11.32
CA ALA A 71 5.80 -1.72 -12.08
C ALA A 71 7.16 -1.95 -11.40
N ILE A 72 7.20 -1.88 -10.06
CA ILE A 72 8.37 -2.21 -9.25
C ILE A 72 8.70 -3.69 -9.37
N THR A 73 7.70 -4.57 -9.29
CA THR A 73 7.85 -6.02 -9.44
C THR A 73 8.43 -6.37 -10.81
N ASP A 74 7.87 -5.82 -11.88
CA ASP A 74 8.31 -6.08 -13.25
C ASP A 74 9.77 -5.62 -13.45
N GLN A 75 10.12 -4.45 -12.92
CA GLN A 75 11.48 -3.94 -13.02
C GLN A 75 12.49 -4.77 -12.22
N LEU A 76 12.12 -5.22 -11.02
CA LEU A 76 12.97 -6.11 -10.22
C LEU A 76 13.14 -7.48 -10.90
N ALA A 77 12.08 -8.03 -11.49
CA ALA A 77 12.14 -9.27 -12.26
C ALA A 77 13.05 -9.13 -13.50
N ALA A 78 12.99 -7.98 -14.18
CA ALA A 78 13.88 -7.68 -15.31
C ALA A 78 15.35 -7.59 -14.89
N LEU A 79 15.65 -6.93 -13.76
CA LEU A 79 17.00 -6.87 -13.20
C LEU A 79 17.51 -8.28 -12.85
N TRP A 80 16.68 -9.10 -12.21
CA TRP A 80 17.03 -10.47 -11.88
C TRP A 80 17.32 -11.31 -13.14
N LYS A 81 16.45 -11.24 -14.14
CA LYS A 81 16.64 -11.95 -15.41
C LYS A 81 17.93 -11.56 -16.11
N THR A 82 18.35 -10.30 -15.98
CA THR A 82 19.55 -9.76 -16.64
C THR A 82 20.83 -10.08 -15.86
N HIS A 83 20.79 -10.02 -14.53
CA HIS A 83 22.00 -10.04 -13.70
C HIS A 83 22.09 -11.25 -12.76
N GLY A 84 21.06 -12.09 -12.68
CA GLY A 84 20.92 -13.15 -11.67
C GLY A 84 20.80 -12.60 -10.24
N ALA A 85 20.57 -11.30 -10.08
CA ALA A 85 20.52 -10.58 -8.83
C ALA A 85 19.77 -9.26 -9.00
N TYR A 86 19.33 -8.65 -7.90
CA TYR A 86 18.73 -7.30 -7.90
C TYR A 86 19.78 -6.18 -7.96
N THR A 87 20.78 -6.34 -8.85
CA THR A 87 21.84 -5.35 -9.04
C THR A 87 21.24 -4.02 -9.49
N ASN A 88 21.65 -2.91 -8.87
CA ASN A 88 21.07 -1.57 -9.10
C ASN A 88 19.56 -1.44 -8.81
N ALA A 89 18.99 -2.28 -7.92
CA ALA A 89 17.58 -2.24 -7.53
C ALA A 89 17.05 -0.84 -7.20
N ARG A 90 17.83 0.00 -6.52
CA ARG A 90 17.44 1.39 -6.21
C ARG A 90 17.16 2.21 -7.47
N LYS A 91 18.05 2.14 -8.47
CA LYS A 91 17.85 2.85 -9.75
C LYS A 91 16.66 2.27 -10.51
N GLY A 92 16.47 0.95 -10.47
CA GLY A 92 15.29 0.30 -11.04
C GLY A 92 14.00 0.80 -10.39
N LEU A 93 13.96 0.85 -9.06
CA LEU A 93 12.83 1.38 -8.29
C LEU A 93 12.53 2.84 -8.64
N GLU A 94 13.54 3.71 -8.67
CA GLU A 94 13.39 5.11 -9.06
C GLU A 94 12.83 5.26 -10.48
N ALA A 95 13.33 4.47 -11.44
CA ALA A 95 12.85 4.45 -12.80
C ALA A 95 11.38 3.98 -12.90
N ALA A 96 11.01 2.92 -12.16
CA ALA A 96 9.63 2.42 -12.13
C ALA A 96 8.66 3.47 -11.54
N LEU A 97 9.09 4.19 -10.49
CA LEU A 97 8.30 5.27 -9.90
C LEU A 97 8.16 6.47 -10.85
N ALA A 98 9.23 6.83 -11.57
CA ALA A 98 9.18 7.89 -12.57
C ALA A 98 8.28 7.50 -13.75
N GLN A 99 8.37 6.26 -14.22
CA GLN A 99 7.53 5.73 -15.29
C GLN A 99 6.05 5.69 -14.88
N ASP A 100 5.72 5.27 -13.65
CA ASP A 100 4.35 5.34 -13.10
C ASP A 100 3.82 6.79 -13.06
N ALA A 101 4.66 7.75 -12.65
CA ALA A 101 4.28 9.16 -12.62
C ALA A 101 3.98 9.72 -14.03
N ILE A 102 4.70 9.26 -15.06
CA ILE A 102 4.49 9.65 -16.46
C ILE A 102 3.26 8.94 -17.06
N LEU A 103 3.12 7.64 -16.80
CA LEU A 103 2.05 6.78 -17.34
C LEU A 103 0.69 6.94 -16.63
N GLY A 104 0.63 7.70 -15.53
CA GLY A 104 -0.58 7.97 -14.76
C GLY A 104 -1.77 8.58 -15.53
N GLY A 105 -1.62 8.83 -16.84
CA GLY A 105 -2.69 9.17 -17.77
C GLY A 105 -3.34 8.00 -18.53
N THR A 106 -2.82 6.77 -18.45
CA THR A 106 -3.38 5.60 -19.14
C THR A 106 -4.23 4.74 -18.19
N ASP A 107 -5.54 4.75 -18.45
CA ASP A 107 -6.61 4.21 -17.61
C ASP A 107 -6.76 2.67 -17.75
N ASP A 108 -5.64 1.93 -17.68
CA ASP A 108 -5.72 0.47 -17.52
C ASP A 108 -6.12 0.14 -16.07
N LEU A 109 -7.26 -0.54 -15.91
CA LEU A 109 -7.91 -0.85 -14.64
C LEU A 109 -7.53 -2.26 -14.11
N SER A 110 -6.40 -2.81 -14.56
CA SER A 110 -5.84 -4.09 -14.08
C SER A 110 -5.18 -3.98 -12.68
N GLY A 111 -5.46 -4.95 -11.80
CA GLY A 111 -4.90 -5.01 -10.44
C GLY A 111 -5.70 -4.26 -9.36
N ILE A 112 -5.06 -4.01 -8.20
CA ILE A 112 -5.70 -3.36 -7.04
C ILE A 112 -5.59 -1.85 -7.15
N HIS A 113 -6.73 -1.17 -7.03
CA HIS A 113 -6.82 0.28 -7.10
C HIS A 113 -7.44 0.89 -5.85
N VAL A 114 -6.72 1.81 -5.22
CA VAL A 114 -7.25 2.63 -4.11
C VAL A 114 -7.53 4.03 -4.63
N MET A 115 -8.79 4.43 -4.56
CA MET A 115 -9.22 5.75 -5.03
C MET A 115 -10.45 6.24 -4.28
N THR A 116 -10.77 7.52 -4.42
CA THR A 116 -12.03 8.06 -3.90
C THR A 116 -13.19 7.63 -4.80
N ILE A 117 -14.41 7.58 -4.25
CA ILE A 117 -15.64 7.28 -5.03
C ILE A 117 -15.82 8.25 -6.20
N HIS A 118 -15.37 9.50 -6.05
CA HIS A 118 -15.44 10.49 -7.11
C HIS A 118 -14.50 10.14 -8.28
N ARG A 119 -13.28 9.68 -7.97
CA ARG A 119 -12.28 9.26 -8.97
C ARG A 119 -12.64 7.95 -9.67
N SER A 120 -13.49 7.13 -9.08
CA SER A 120 -13.96 5.88 -9.70
C SER A 120 -15.13 6.07 -10.67
N LYS A 121 -15.76 7.26 -10.71
CA LYS A 121 -16.86 7.53 -11.63
C LYS A 121 -16.43 7.30 -13.08
N GLY A 122 -17.22 6.53 -13.82
CA GLY A 122 -16.92 6.13 -15.21
C GLY A 122 -16.07 4.86 -15.35
N LYS A 123 -15.46 4.37 -14.26
CA LYS A 123 -14.68 3.13 -14.22
C LYS A 123 -15.54 1.94 -13.82
N GLN A 124 -15.08 0.73 -14.13
CA GLN A 124 -15.67 -0.54 -13.68
C GLN A 124 -14.58 -1.49 -13.20
N PHE A 125 -14.89 -2.26 -12.15
CA PHE A 125 -14.01 -3.25 -11.54
C PHE A 125 -14.80 -4.52 -11.27
N ASP A 126 -14.15 -5.68 -11.27
CA ASP A 126 -14.84 -6.94 -10.94
C ASP A 126 -15.37 -6.90 -9.51
N THR A 127 -14.49 -6.56 -8.56
CA THR A 127 -14.82 -6.40 -7.14
C THR A 127 -14.54 -4.98 -6.66
N VAL A 128 -15.45 -4.41 -5.87
CA VAL A 128 -15.26 -3.11 -5.20
C VAL A 128 -15.33 -3.30 -3.69
N ILE A 129 -14.30 -2.82 -3.00
CA ILE A 129 -14.26 -2.75 -1.54
C ILE A 129 -14.54 -1.30 -1.12
N LEU A 130 -15.68 -1.06 -0.49
CA LEU A 130 -16.05 0.22 0.08
C LEU A 130 -15.63 0.28 1.55
N LEU A 131 -14.53 0.96 1.81
CA LEU A 131 -14.03 1.16 3.17
C LEU A 131 -14.76 2.31 3.87
N ARG A 132 -15.47 1.99 4.95
CA ARG A 132 -16.06 3.00 5.83
C ARG A 132 -15.12 3.32 6.98
N ARG A 133 -14.93 4.62 7.24
CA ARG A 133 -14.17 5.13 8.39
C ARG A 133 -15.07 5.99 9.29
N GLY A 134 -14.71 6.13 10.55
CA GLY A 134 -15.18 7.21 11.41
C GLY A 134 -14.32 8.47 11.20
N ASN A 135 -14.97 9.59 10.88
CA ASN A 135 -14.36 10.92 10.81
C ASN A 135 -14.70 11.67 12.11
N ALA A 136 -13.68 12.12 12.85
CA ALA A 136 -13.89 12.95 14.03
C ALA A 136 -14.50 14.30 13.61
N ILE A 137 -15.56 14.73 14.31
CA ILE A 137 -16.22 16.02 14.10
C ILE A 137 -16.18 16.91 15.35
N ALA A 138 -16.05 16.31 16.53
CA ALA A 138 -15.77 16.99 17.79
C ALA A 138 -15.18 15.97 18.79
N ALA A 139 -14.83 16.42 20.00
CA ALA A 139 -14.43 15.52 21.08
C ALA A 139 -15.48 14.43 21.29
N GLN A 140 -15.06 13.16 21.18
CA GLN A 140 -15.92 11.98 21.33
C GLN A 140 -17.13 11.93 20.36
N LYS A 141 -17.12 12.72 19.27
CA LYS A 141 -18.17 12.68 18.24
C LYS A 141 -17.56 12.32 16.91
N TRP A 142 -18.08 11.24 16.34
CA TRP A 142 -17.63 10.68 15.08
C TRP A 142 -18.78 10.60 14.09
N ARG A 143 -18.49 10.86 12.82
CA ARG A 143 -19.43 10.71 11.70
C ARG A 143 -18.90 9.64 10.75
N SER A 144 -19.80 8.85 10.16
CA SER A 144 -19.43 7.94 9.08
C SER A 144 -18.86 8.70 7.88
N SER A 145 -17.78 8.19 7.28
CA SER A 145 -17.22 8.71 6.02
C SER A 145 -18.16 8.57 4.82
N PHE A 146 -19.22 7.78 4.93
CA PHE A 146 -20.27 7.70 3.91
C PHE A 146 -21.28 8.84 4.02
N VAL A 147 -21.35 9.54 5.15
CA VAL A 147 -22.22 10.72 5.32
C VAL A 147 -21.42 11.97 5.01
N TRP A 148 -21.76 12.64 3.91
CA TRP A 148 -21.09 13.86 3.49
C TRP A 148 -21.36 15.03 4.45
N ARG A 149 -20.50 16.04 4.39
CA ARG A 149 -20.71 17.29 5.15
C ARG A 149 -22.04 17.90 4.75
N ASP A 150 -22.75 18.39 5.77
CA ASP A 150 -24.02 19.12 5.65
C ASP A 150 -25.18 18.37 4.96
N ASP A 151 -25.04 17.06 4.73
CA ASP A 151 -26.14 16.23 4.27
C ASP A 151 -26.97 15.78 5.48
N THR A 152 -28.25 16.14 5.49
CA THR A 152 -29.19 15.85 6.57
C THR A 152 -30.09 14.66 6.18
N PRO A 153 -30.72 13.95 7.14
CA PRO A 153 -31.69 12.91 6.84
C PRO A 153 -32.74 13.38 5.81
N PRO A 154 -33.08 12.58 4.80
CA PRO A 154 -32.74 11.15 4.61
C PRO A 154 -31.41 10.88 3.89
N TYR A 155 -30.51 11.86 3.83
CA TYR A 155 -29.13 11.80 3.29
C TYR A 155 -29.07 11.51 1.79
N GLN A 156 -29.85 12.24 1.00
CA GLN A 156 -30.00 11.99 -0.43
C GLN A 156 -28.66 12.10 -1.19
N ARG A 157 -27.83 13.08 -0.84
CA ARG A 157 -26.53 13.27 -1.50
C ARG A 157 -25.58 12.11 -1.18
N SER A 158 -25.50 11.72 0.08
CA SER A 158 -24.64 10.64 0.55
C SER A 158 -25.05 9.29 -0.06
N ARG A 159 -26.37 9.02 -0.14
CA ARG A 159 -26.89 7.81 -0.80
C ARG A 159 -26.53 7.77 -2.29
N LYS A 160 -26.64 8.89 -3.00
CA LYS A 160 -26.23 8.98 -4.42
C LYS A 160 -24.75 8.69 -4.60
N ILE A 161 -23.89 9.27 -3.77
CA ILE A 161 -22.44 9.03 -3.84
C ILE A 161 -22.14 7.56 -3.51
N LEU A 162 -22.71 7.00 -2.44
CA LEU A 162 -22.52 5.61 -2.09
C LEU A 162 -22.97 4.67 -3.23
N ARG A 163 -24.10 4.99 -3.89
CA ARG A 163 -24.57 4.27 -5.09
C ARG A 163 -23.56 4.35 -6.24
N VAL A 164 -22.91 5.49 -6.47
CA VAL A 164 -21.83 5.58 -7.48
C VAL A 164 -20.74 4.56 -7.19
N GLY A 165 -20.29 4.46 -5.93
CA GLY A 165 -19.28 3.48 -5.51
C GLY A 165 -19.73 2.03 -5.69
N ILE A 166 -20.94 1.68 -5.23
CA ILE A 166 -21.53 0.35 -5.37
C ILE A 166 -21.60 -0.06 -6.86
N THR A 167 -22.07 0.83 -7.72
CA THR A 167 -22.25 0.56 -9.17
C THR A 167 -20.95 0.51 -9.97
N ARG A 168 -19.78 0.64 -9.33
CA ARG A 168 -18.50 0.38 -10.01
C ARG A 168 -18.18 -1.12 -10.06
N ALA A 169 -18.80 -1.93 -9.20
CA ALA A 169 -18.59 -3.38 -9.18
C ALA A 169 -19.39 -4.06 -10.29
N ARG A 170 -18.75 -4.98 -10.99
CA ARG A 170 -19.40 -5.86 -11.99
C ARG A 170 -20.00 -7.09 -11.33
N THR A 171 -19.29 -7.68 -10.35
CA THR A 171 -19.69 -8.96 -9.74
C THR A 171 -19.90 -8.86 -8.23
N GLN A 172 -19.03 -8.15 -7.50
CA GLN A 172 -19.07 -8.17 -6.03
C GLN A 172 -18.80 -6.80 -5.40
N VAL A 173 -19.60 -6.47 -4.38
CA VAL A 173 -19.35 -5.33 -3.48
C VAL A 173 -19.10 -5.85 -2.07
N VAL A 174 -17.98 -5.43 -1.48
CA VAL A 174 -17.66 -5.67 -0.08
C VAL A 174 -17.70 -4.35 0.66
N MET A 175 -18.54 -4.24 1.69
CA MET A 175 -18.57 -3.05 2.55
C MET A 175 -17.85 -3.35 3.87
N LEU A 176 -16.71 -2.69 4.09
CA LEU A 176 -16.00 -2.79 5.36
C LEU A 176 -16.54 -1.75 6.33
N ASN A 177 -17.27 -2.23 7.34
CA ASN A 177 -18.06 -1.43 8.26
C ASN A 177 -17.54 -1.59 9.70
N PRO A 178 -16.85 -0.60 10.31
CA PRO A 178 -16.47 -0.68 11.72
C PRO A 178 -17.71 -0.72 12.62
N THR A 179 -17.60 -1.26 13.83
CA THR A 179 -18.73 -1.31 14.79
C THR A 179 -19.15 0.09 15.25
N TYR A 180 -18.22 1.05 15.26
CA TYR A 180 -18.47 2.44 15.67
C TYR A 180 -17.73 3.43 14.75
N PRO A 181 -18.28 4.62 14.45
CA PRO A 181 -19.66 5.06 14.72
C PRO A 181 -20.67 4.29 13.87
N ASN A 182 -21.95 4.23 14.25
CA ASN A 182 -22.99 3.66 13.39
C ASN A 182 -23.12 4.46 12.08
N CYS A 183 -23.45 3.78 10.98
CA CYS A 183 -23.72 4.44 9.71
C CYS A 183 -25.23 4.53 9.46
N PRO A 184 -25.83 5.73 9.44
CA PRO A 184 -27.28 5.86 9.25
C PRO A 184 -27.74 5.40 7.84
N LEU A 185 -26.83 5.39 6.86
CA LEU A 185 -27.14 4.92 5.50
C LEU A 185 -27.29 3.40 5.42
N LEU A 186 -26.63 2.68 6.33
CA LEU A 186 -26.62 1.22 6.39
C LEU A 186 -27.61 0.68 7.43
N SER A 187 -28.28 1.57 8.17
CA SER A 187 -29.31 1.18 9.14
C SER A 187 -30.40 0.34 8.48
N GLY A 188 -30.78 -0.77 9.11
CA GLY A 188 -31.78 -1.71 8.60
C GLY A 188 -31.25 -2.75 7.61
N HIS A 189 -30.01 -2.65 7.13
CA HIS A 189 -29.39 -3.66 6.29
C HIS A 189 -28.62 -4.68 7.13
N ARG A 190 -28.86 -5.98 6.89
CA ARG A 190 -28.07 -7.07 7.45
C ARG A 190 -27.05 -7.51 6.42
N PHE A 191 -25.79 -7.12 6.60
CA PHE A 191 -24.69 -7.66 5.81
C PHE A 191 -24.34 -9.04 6.37
N LYS A 192 -24.27 -10.03 5.49
CA LYS A 192 -23.82 -11.39 5.82
C LYS A 192 -22.30 -11.46 5.73
#